data_AF-A0A7Y6PQP5-F1
#
_entry.id   AF-A0A7Y6PQP5-F1
#
_cell.length_a   1.000
_cell.length_b   1.000
_cell.length_c   1.000
_cell.angle_alpha   90.00
_cell.angle_beta   90.00
_cell.angle_gamma   90.00
#
_symmetry.space_group_name_H-M   'P 1'
#
loop_
_entity.id
_entity.type
_entity.pdbx_description
1 polymer ?
#
loop_
_entity_poly.entity_id
_entity_poly.type
_entity_poly.pdbx_seq_one_letter_code
_entity_poly.pdbx_strand_id
1 'polypeptide(L)'
;MRFVPLLLLAACADPHVDVVGPYTGEARRFVVDSIELPMTNLEAYALGGLIDDNDAIDNQVGYLLGFLAGYDDVTMHGADMIAAGAIASSVIITADDFTNDGTVSVLYLGSDDATGVAVGGSLGDGVFEPNRSRYTKVPGSATLHLPVFVDADPSIVPVVRLEIELTSDGSGGFDAALHGAVPHDALLDVAYESIAQMIASNPAEHPAIVLLLDAPPRDGLITRDEFQTNPLITSLMAPDLVIGGQGALSFGFRAHLSPCAEGRCNEPVASCYDRVLDGDEAHVDCGGSCWGCLAGATCTTATDCESRDCTGGVCGPPRCDNGVRDGFETDVDCGKACGVGCATGQRCYDAGDCAHGTCGPCNPRVSSCDDFKFDTCR
;
A
#
# COMPACT_ATOMS: atom_id res chain seq x y z
N MET A 1 64.19 34.52 -6.27
CA MET A 1 63.11 33.75 -6.92
C MET A 1 62.50 32.83 -5.88
N ARG A 2 61.32 33.15 -5.35
CA ARG A 2 60.56 32.26 -4.46
C ARG A 2 59.59 31.46 -5.31
N PHE A 3 59.77 30.14 -5.36
CA PHE A 3 58.83 29.20 -5.96
C PHE A 3 57.59 29.10 -5.06
N VAL A 4 56.42 29.44 -5.61
CA VAL A 4 55.12 29.13 -5.02
C VAL A 4 54.69 27.79 -5.60
N PRO A 5 54.46 26.74 -4.79
CA PRO A 5 53.92 25.50 -5.32
C PRO A 5 52.43 25.70 -5.62
N LEU A 6 52.05 25.49 -6.87
CA LEU A 6 50.67 25.45 -7.31
C LEU A 6 50.07 24.13 -6.80
N LEU A 7 49.27 24.17 -5.73
CA LEU A 7 48.43 23.03 -5.34
C LEU A 7 47.36 22.86 -6.42
N LEU A 8 47.47 21.81 -7.25
CA LEU A 8 46.33 21.32 -8.02
C LEU A 8 45.37 20.64 -7.04
N LEU A 9 44.27 21.33 -6.72
CA LEU A 9 43.07 20.71 -6.18
C LEU A 9 42.45 19.88 -7.30
N ALA A 10 42.67 18.56 -7.27
CA ALA A 10 41.84 17.63 -8.02
C ALA A 10 40.46 17.65 -7.37
N ALA A 11 39.51 18.39 -7.96
CA ALA A 11 38.11 18.24 -7.64
C ALA A 11 37.71 16.83 -8.12
N CYS A 12 37.37 15.95 -7.18
CA CYS A 12 36.66 14.72 -7.51
C CYS A 12 35.31 15.16 -8.11
N ALA A 13 35.16 15.06 -9.43
CA ALA A 13 33.85 15.15 -10.03
C ALA A 13 33.03 13.97 -9.53
N ASP A 14 31.84 14.25 -9.00
CA ASP A 14 30.82 13.25 -8.74
C ASP A 14 30.55 12.49 -10.04
N PRO A 15 30.79 11.17 -10.13
CA PRO A 15 30.61 10.42 -11.36
C PRO A 15 29.13 10.28 -11.74
N HIS A 16 28.20 10.60 -10.82
CA HIS A 16 26.77 10.53 -11.06
C HIS A 16 26.26 11.80 -11.73
N VAL A 17 25.61 11.62 -12.88
CA VAL A 17 24.95 12.69 -13.63
C VAL A 17 23.47 12.38 -13.64
N ASP A 18 22.69 13.25 -13.00
CA ASP A 18 21.23 13.15 -13.05
C ASP A 18 20.73 13.31 -14.48
N VAL A 19 19.85 12.42 -14.90
CA VAL A 19 19.02 12.62 -16.09
C VAL A 19 17.96 13.65 -15.73
N VAL A 20 18.12 14.86 -16.23
CA VAL A 20 17.19 15.97 -16.05
C VAL A 20 16.65 16.40 -17.40
N GLY A 21 15.42 16.91 -17.42
CA GLY A 21 14.76 17.33 -18.64
C GLY A 21 15.51 18.43 -19.45
N PRO A 22 15.01 18.78 -20.64
CA PRO A 22 13.69 18.44 -21.15
C PRO A 22 13.56 16.97 -21.52
N TYR A 23 12.47 16.34 -21.08
CA TYR A 23 12.09 14.98 -21.48
C TYR A 23 11.36 15.07 -22.82
N THR A 24 11.70 14.18 -23.76
CA THR A 24 11.13 14.14 -25.10
C THR A 24 10.18 12.94 -25.25
N GLY A 25 9.34 12.98 -26.28
CA GLY A 25 8.40 11.91 -26.59
C GLY A 25 6.99 12.11 -26.10
N GLU A 26 6.18 11.06 -26.28
CA GLU A 26 4.76 11.07 -25.92
C GLU A 26 4.60 10.72 -24.44
N ALA A 27 3.91 11.58 -23.69
CA ALA A 27 3.52 11.26 -22.32
C ALA A 27 2.37 10.25 -22.35
N ARG A 28 2.60 9.03 -21.86
CA ARG A 28 1.59 7.99 -21.74
C ARG A 28 1.24 7.74 -20.29
N ARG A 29 -0.05 7.52 -20.03
CA ARG A 29 -0.57 7.27 -18.69
C ARG A 29 -0.89 5.79 -18.52
N PHE A 30 -0.54 5.28 -17.35
CA PHE A 30 -0.77 3.91 -16.89
C PHE A 30 -1.57 3.97 -15.59
N VAL A 31 -2.54 3.09 -15.42
CA VAL A 31 -3.22 2.90 -14.13
C VAL A 31 -2.36 2.04 -13.24
N VAL A 32 -2.38 2.32 -11.94
CA VAL A 32 -1.91 1.37 -10.93
C VAL A 32 -3.05 0.39 -10.68
N ASP A 33 -2.93 -0.84 -11.18
CA ASP A 33 -3.98 -1.86 -11.06
C ASP A 33 -3.78 -2.84 -9.89
N SER A 34 -2.58 -2.83 -9.30
CA SER A 34 -2.30 -3.54 -8.06
C SER A 34 -1.21 -2.83 -7.26
N ILE A 35 -1.29 -2.98 -5.94
CA ILE A 35 -0.30 -2.53 -4.97
C ILE A 35 -0.01 -3.71 -4.04
N GLU A 36 1.26 -4.05 -3.89
CA GLU A 36 1.77 -5.11 -3.03
C GLU A 36 2.64 -4.48 -1.94
N LEU A 37 2.07 -4.40 -0.74
CA LEU A 37 2.74 -3.95 0.46
C LEU A 37 3.42 -5.15 1.17
N PRO A 38 4.57 -4.96 1.84
CA PRO A 38 5.22 -6.03 2.59
C PRO A 38 4.39 -6.40 3.83
N MET A 39 4.11 -7.69 4.00
CA MET A 39 3.35 -8.26 5.12
C MET A 39 4.25 -8.98 6.12
N THR A 40 5.53 -9.16 5.78
CA THR A 40 6.53 -9.79 6.66
C THR A 40 7.84 -9.01 6.67
N ASN A 41 8.66 -9.23 7.70
CA ASN A 41 10.01 -8.65 7.76
C ASN A 41 10.90 -9.09 6.58
N LEU A 42 10.69 -10.31 6.05
CA LEU A 42 11.45 -10.81 4.91
C LEU A 42 11.07 -10.06 3.63
N GLU A 43 9.78 -9.81 3.42
CA GLU A 43 9.28 -9.00 2.31
C GLU A 43 9.69 -7.55 2.45
N ALA A 44 9.61 -6.98 3.66
CA ALA A 44 10.06 -5.62 3.93
C ALA A 44 11.53 -5.44 3.53
N TYR A 45 12.39 -6.40 3.88
CA TYR A 45 13.79 -6.41 3.42
C TYR A 45 13.91 -6.58 1.91
N ALA A 46 13.14 -7.49 1.30
CA ALA A 46 13.21 -7.76 -0.14
C ALA A 46 12.70 -6.60 -1.02
N LEU A 47 11.78 -5.78 -0.48
CA LEU A 47 11.19 -4.63 -1.13
C LEU A 47 11.84 -3.31 -0.72
N GLY A 48 12.91 -3.33 0.08
CA GLY A 48 13.61 -2.11 0.49
C GLY A 48 14.62 -1.62 -0.54
N GLY A 49 14.99 -0.34 -0.42
CA GLY A 49 15.92 0.35 -1.31
C GLY A 49 17.13 0.92 -0.57
N LEU A 50 18.16 1.33 -1.31
CA LEU A 50 19.29 2.09 -0.75
C LEU A 50 19.01 3.58 -0.90
N ILE A 51 18.55 4.25 0.17
CA ILE A 51 18.06 5.64 0.10
C ILE A 51 19.10 6.63 0.62
N ASP A 52 20.01 6.17 1.48
CA ASP A 52 21.10 6.98 2.01
C ASP A 52 22.49 6.35 1.75
N ASP A 53 23.52 6.95 2.37
CA ASP A 53 24.91 6.57 2.16
C ASP A 53 25.41 5.42 3.05
N ASN A 54 24.54 4.76 3.82
CA ASN A 54 24.96 3.80 4.84
C ASN A 54 25.13 2.34 4.33
N ASP A 55 24.83 2.09 3.04
CA ASP A 55 24.86 0.78 2.36
C ASP A 55 23.94 -0.30 3.00
N ALA A 56 22.97 0.10 3.83
CA ALA A 56 21.92 -0.74 4.36
C ALA A 56 20.62 -0.57 3.57
N ILE A 57 19.83 -1.63 3.53
CA ILE A 57 18.50 -1.61 2.90
C ILE A 57 17.53 -0.92 3.83
N ASP A 58 16.87 0.12 3.32
CA ASP A 58 15.93 0.97 4.01
C ASP A 58 14.49 0.56 3.62
N ASN A 59 13.68 0.12 4.59
CA ASN A 59 12.23 -0.05 4.47
C ASN A 59 11.51 -0.06 5.84
N GLN A 60 11.72 0.97 6.66
CA GLN A 60 11.19 1.04 8.02
C GLN A 60 9.65 0.98 8.05
N VAL A 61 8.98 1.63 7.09
CA VAL A 61 7.52 1.50 6.94
C VAL A 61 7.13 0.05 6.62
N GLY A 62 7.89 -0.67 5.80
CA GLY A 62 7.60 -2.07 5.51
C GLY A 62 7.71 -2.98 6.73
N TYR A 63 8.68 -2.75 7.62
CA TYR A 63 8.76 -3.49 8.89
C TYR A 63 7.60 -3.16 9.83
N LEU A 64 7.11 -1.91 9.82
CA LEU A 64 5.89 -1.53 10.55
C LEU A 64 4.66 -2.26 10.00
N LEU A 65 4.52 -2.36 8.68
CA LEU A 65 3.43 -3.10 8.04
C LEU A 65 3.48 -4.59 8.41
N GLY A 66 4.68 -5.19 8.40
CA GLY A 66 4.84 -6.58 8.86
C GLY A 66 4.48 -6.79 10.33
N PHE A 67 4.68 -5.79 11.19
CA PHE A 67 4.21 -5.84 12.57
C PHE A 67 2.68 -5.76 12.65
N LEU A 68 2.06 -4.81 11.94
CA LEU A 68 0.59 -4.64 11.92
C LEU A 68 -0.13 -5.84 11.31
N ALA A 69 0.45 -6.44 10.26
CA ALA A 69 -0.08 -7.65 9.63
C ALA A 69 -0.15 -8.83 10.62
N GLY A 70 0.79 -8.93 11.57
CA GLY A 70 0.74 -9.94 12.63
C GLY A 70 -0.41 -9.79 13.63
N TYR A 71 -1.12 -8.65 13.61
CA TYR A 71 -2.31 -8.37 14.40
C TYR A 71 -3.59 -8.26 13.56
N ASP A 72 -3.52 -8.60 12.26
CA ASP A 72 -4.66 -8.52 11.34
C ASP A 72 -5.19 -7.08 11.12
N ASP A 73 -4.35 -6.06 11.38
CA ASP A 73 -4.70 -4.63 11.27
C ASP A 73 -4.35 -4.03 9.88
N VAL A 74 -3.79 -4.83 8.96
CA VAL A 74 -3.45 -4.41 7.59
C VAL A 74 -4.51 -4.93 6.62
N THR A 75 -5.00 -4.07 5.72
CA THR A 75 -6.03 -4.46 4.75
C THR A 75 -5.49 -5.43 3.70
N MET A 76 -6.33 -6.39 3.32
CA MET A 76 -6.09 -7.28 2.18
C MET A 76 -6.93 -6.90 0.95
N HIS A 77 -7.76 -5.86 1.09
CA HIS A 77 -8.73 -5.42 0.09
C HIS A 77 -8.16 -4.36 -0.85
N GLY A 78 -6.83 -4.21 -0.94
CA GLY A 78 -6.20 -3.21 -1.81
C GLY A 78 -6.64 -3.34 -3.27
N ALA A 79 -6.82 -4.56 -3.78
CA ALA A 79 -7.35 -4.79 -5.13
C ALA A 79 -8.80 -4.29 -5.28
N ASP A 80 -9.63 -4.51 -4.25
CA ASP A 80 -11.02 -4.03 -4.23
C ASP A 80 -11.06 -2.50 -4.15
N MET A 81 -10.16 -1.87 -3.38
CA MET A 81 -10.00 -0.41 -3.29
C MET A 81 -9.43 0.22 -4.57
N ILE A 82 -8.76 -0.55 -5.43
CA ILE A 82 -8.33 -0.07 -6.76
C ILE A 82 -9.47 -0.23 -7.77
N ALA A 83 -10.11 -1.40 -7.80
CA ALA A 83 -11.32 -1.63 -8.60
C ALA A 83 -12.41 -0.61 -8.27
N ALA A 84 -12.39 -0.13 -7.03
CA ALA A 84 -13.18 0.97 -6.52
C ALA A 84 -12.97 2.32 -7.20
N GLY A 85 -11.72 2.63 -7.55
CA GLY A 85 -11.32 4.02 -7.72
C GLY A 85 -11.12 4.79 -6.39
N ALA A 86 -11.31 4.16 -5.22
CA ALA A 86 -10.85 4.72 -3.94
C ALA A 86 -9.32 4.96 -3.98
N ILE A 87 -8.59 4.08 -4.67
CA ILE A 87 -7.20 4.24 -5.08
C ILE A 87 -7.17 4.41 -6.62
N ALA A 88 -7.37 5.63 -7.08
CA ALA A 88 -7.24 6.01 -8.49
C ALA A 88 -5.82 6.49 -8.84
N SER A 89 -4.81 5.72 -8.41
CA SER A 89 -3.41 6.07 -8.68
C SER A 89 -3.04 5.82 -10.14
N SER A 90 -2.20 6.68 -10.69
CA SER A 90 -1.69 6.53 -12.05
C SER A 90 -0.25 7.00 -12.18
N VAL A 91 0.42 6.51 -13.22
CA VAL A 91 1.81 6.86 -13.55
C VAL A 91 1.84 7.42 -14.96
N ILE A 92 2.50 8.57 -15.13
CA ILE A 92 2.76 9.16 -16.44
C ILE A 92 4.23 8.93 -16.78
N ILE A 93 4.48 8.26 -17.90
CA ILE A 93 5.81 8.03 -18.44
C ILE A 93 5.96 8.86 -19.72
N THR A 94 6.98 9.71 -19.76
CA THR A 94 7.35 10.48 -20.96
C THR A 94 8.64 9.91 -21.52
N ALA A 95 8.56 9.33 -22.71
CA ALA A 95 9.67 8.73 -23.43
C ALA A 95 9.42 8.76 -24.96
N ASP A 96 10.48 8.82 -25.75
CA ASP A 96 10.46 8.64 -27.20
C ASP A 96 10.32 7.15 -27.56
N ASP A 97 10.92 6.26 -26.77
CA ASP A 97 10.90 4.80 -26.97
C ASP A 97 10.80 4.07 -25.60
N PHE A 98 9.84 3.15 -25.46
CA PHE A 98 9.58 2.44 -24.21
C PHE A 98 10.51 1.23 -23.97
N THR A 99 11.44 0.98 -24.87
CA THR A 99 12.46 -0.07 -24.76
C THR A 99 13.84 0.52 -24.47
N ASN A 100 14.24 1.55 -25.21
CA ASN A 100 15.55 2.17 -25.08
C ASN A 100 15.49 3.70 -25.28
N ASP A 101 15.66 4.45 -24.20
CA ASP A 101 15.64 5.91 -24.21
C ASP A 101 16.56 6.47 -23.12
N GLY A 102 17.43 7.41 -23.49
CA GLY A 102 18.38 8.02 -22.55
C GLY A 102 17.79 9.12 -21.67
N THR A 103 16.56 9.59 -21.95
CA THR A 103 15.93 10.72 -21.27
C THR A 103 14.45 10.47 -20.99
N VAL A 104 14.17 9.78 -19.90
CA VAL A 104 12.81 9.37 -19.51
C VAL A 104 12.41 10.05 -18.22
N SER A 105 11.13 10.42 -18.10
CA SER A 105 10.54 10.85 -16.83
C SER A 105 9.36 9.98 -16.43
N VAL A 106 9.29 9.63 -15.15
CA VAL A 106 8.19 8.89 -14.54
C VAL A 106 7.57 9.75 -13.43
N LEU A 107 6.30 10.09 -13.58
CA LEU A 107 5.53 10.87 -12.60
C LEU A 107 4.44 10.01 -11.99
N TYR A 108 4.50 9.79 -10.68
CA TYR A 108 3.44 9.11 -9.93
C TYR A 108 2.40 10.11 -9.43
N LEU A 109 1.12 9.77 -9.57
CA LEU A 109 -0.02 10.55 -9.13
C LEU A 109 -0.93 9.65 -8.29
N GLY A 110 -1.14 9.99 -7.00
CA GLY A 110 -2.03 9.23 -6.12
C GLY A 110 -3.51 9.36 -6.46
N SER A 111 -3.86 10.45 -7.15
CA SER A 111 -5.18 10.76 -7.68
C SER A 111 -5.03 11.64 -8.94
N ASP A 112 -6.11 11.87 -9.69
CA ASP A 112 -6.05 12.64 -10.94
C ASP A 112 -5.61 14.10 -10.76
N ASP A 113 -5.98 14.70 -9.63
CA ASP A 113 -5.64 16.09 -9.28
C ASP A 113 -4.31 16.18 -8.50
N ALA A 114 -3.66 15.05 -8.22
CA ALA A 114 -2.41 15.03 -7.49
C ALA A 114 -1.30 15.74 -8.27
N THR A 115 -0.32 16.25 -7.54
CA THR A 115 0.91 16.82 -8.12
C THR A 115 2.13 16.14 -7.54
N GLY A 116 3.21 16.14 -8.29
CA GLY A 116 4.48 15.55 -7.86
C GLY A 116 5.65 16.05 -8.68
N VAL A 117 6.85 15.66 -8.26
CA VAL A 117 8.09 15.85 -9.04
C VAL A 117 8.42 14.53 -9.72
N ALA A 118 8.52 14.56 -11.04
CA ALA A 118 8.83 13.38 -11.82
C ALA A 118 10.25 12.86 -11.53
N VAL A 119 10.39 11.54 -11.46
CA VAL A 119 11.66 10.83 -11.38
C VAL A 119 12.26 10.78 -12.78
N GLY A 120 13.45 11.36 -12.96
CA GLY A 120 14.21 11.25 -14.20
C GLY A 120 15.03 9.95 -14.24
N GLY A 121 15.35 9.45 -15.42
CA GLY A 121 16.19 8.27 -15.60
C GLY A 121 16.32 7.85 -17.07
N SER A 122 16.78 6.62 -17.30
CA SER A 122 16.92 6.06 -18.65
C SER A 122 16.28 4.68 -18.76
N LEU A 123 15.71 4.39 -19.92
CA LEU A 123 15.23 3.06 -20.31
C LEU A 123 16.33 2.31 -21.08
N GLY A 124 16.61 1.08 -20.68
CA GLY A 124 17.45 0.13 -21.41
C GLY A 124 16.82 -1.26 -21.39
N ASP A 125 16.64 -1.86 -22.57
CA ASP A 125 16.00 -3.18 -22.74
C ASP A 125 14.64 -3.32 -22.00
N GLY A 126 13.84 -2.24 -21.95
CA GLY A 126 12.54 -2.20 -21.29
C GLY A 126 12.59 -2.08 -19.76
N VAL A 127 13.77 -1.82 -19.20
CA VAL A 127 13.98 -1.55 -17.78
C VAL A 127 14.30 -0.07 -17.60
N PHE A 128 13.52 0.62 -16.77
CA PHE A 128 13.76 2.01 -16.40
C PHE A 128 14.65 2.06 -15.15
N GLU A 129 15.84 2.62 -15.33
CA GLU A 129 16.77 2.91 -14.25
C GLU A 129 16.62 4.38 -13.82
N PRO A 130 16.07 4.67 -12.62
CA PRO A 130 15.88 6.03 -12.15
C PRO A 130 17.19 6.68 -11.69
N ASN A 131 17.19 8.01 -11.62
CA ASN A 131 18.18 8.76 -10.84
C ASN A 131 18.10 8.31 -9.38
N ARG A 132 19.14 7.63 -8.89
CA ARG A 132 19.20 7.08 -7.54
C ARG A 132 19.08 8.18 -6.48
N SER A 133 18.15 8.04 -5.56
CA SER A 133 17.83 8.98 -4.45
C SER A 133 19.02 9.28 -3.55
N ARG A 134 19.94 8.32 -3.41
CA ARG A 134 21.22 8.46 -2.71
C ARG A 134 22.11 9.56 -3.32
N TYR A 135 22.08 9.71 -4.65
CA TYR A 135 22.99 10.61 -5.38
C TYR A 135 22.29 11.80 -6.03
N THR A 136 21.00 11.67 -6.31
CA THR A 136 20.27 12.64 -7.11
C THR A 136 20.08 13.98 -6.41
N LYS A 137 20.17 15.05 -7.18
CA LYS A 137 19.91 16.43 -6.74
C LYS A 137 18.51 16.89 -7.09
N VAL A 138 17.74 16.06 -7.80
CA VAL A 138 16.36 16.30 -8.21
C VAL A 138 15.46 15.11 -7.83
N PRO A 139 15.38 14.77 -6.53
CA PRO A 139 14.58 13.63 -6.08
C PRO A 139 13.11 13.78 -6.46
N GLY A 140 12.48 12.66 -6.82
CA GLY A 140 11.04 12.63 -7.05
C GLY A 140 10.24 12.90 -5.77
N SER A 141 8.99 13.30 -5.96
CA SER A 141 8.00 13.41 -4.87
C SER A 141 6.60 13.11 -5.40
N ALA A 142 5.75 12.60 -4.53
CA ALA A 142 4.36 12.31 -4.85
C ALA A 142 3.50 12.36 -3.59
N THR A 143 2.19 12.27 -3.77
CA THR A 143 1.26 11.86 -2.72
C THR A 143 0.76 10.48 -3.10
N LEU A 144 1.02 9.48 -2.25
CA LEU A 144 0.59 8.10 -2.46
C LEU A 144 -0.76 7.88 -1.78
N HIS A 145 -1.63 7.09 -2.40
CA HIS A 145 -2.84 6.57 -1.77
C HIS A 145 -2.61 5.08 -1.56
N LEU A 146 -2.45 4.64 -0.31
CA LEU A 146 -2.03 3.28 0.01
C LEU A 146 -3.11 2.52 0.79
N PRO A 147 -3.39 1.26 0.43
CA PRO A 147 -4.32 0.42 1.17
C PRO A 147 -3.59 -0.15 2.39
N VAL A 148 -3.47 0.63 3.47
CA VAL A 148 -2.69 0.22 4.65
C VAL A 148 -3.56 -0.47 5.69
N PHE A 149 -4.57 0.22 6.21
CA PHE A 149 -5.33 -0.26 7.36
C PHE A 149 -6.63 -0.91 6.91
N VAL A 150 -7.03 -1.99 7.59
CA VAL A 150 -8.39 -2.54 7.48
C VAL A 150 -9.41 -1.53 8.02
N ASP A 151 -10.65 -1.60 7.56
CA ASP A 151 -11.77 -0.76 8.03
C ASP A 151 -11.51 0.77 7.96
N ALA A 152 -10.59 1.20 7.08
CA ALA A 152 -10.21 2.59 6.87
C ALA A 152 -10.10 2.94 5.38
N ASP A 153 -10.24 4.23 5.07
CA ASP A 153 -9.95 4.77 3.75
C ASP A 153 -8.45 4.62 3.41
N PRO A 154 -8.06 4.68 2.11
CA PRO A 154 -6.65 4.67 1.73
C PRO A 154 -5.85 5.76 2.47
N SER A 155 -4.71 5.37 3.02
CA SER A 155 -3.79 6.31 3.66
C SER A 155 -3.17 7.23 2.61
N ILE A 156 -3.36 8.53 2.76
CA ILE A 156 -2.85 9.56 1.85
C ILE A 156 -1.50 10.06 2.35
N VAL A 157 -0.41 9.55 1.77
CA VAL A 157 0.95 9.70 2.31
C VAL A 157 1.81 10.59 1.39
N PRO A 158 2.28 11.76 1.84
CA PRO A 158 3.25 12.54 1.08
C PRO A 158 4.63 11.89 1.13
N VAL A 159 5.26 11.73 -0.03
CA VAL A 159 6.57 11.10 -0.15
C VAL A 159 7.59 12.02 -0.82
N VAL A 160 8.83 11.90 -0.35
CA VAL A 160 10.01 12.60 -0.87
C VAL A 160 11.09 11.58 -1.19
N ARG A 161 12.09 11.97 -2.00
CA ARG A 161 13.14 11.05 -2.45
C ARG A 161 12.57 9.79 -3.12
N LEU A 162 11.44 9.98 -3.82
CA LEU A 162 10.79 8.92 -4.55
C LEU A 162 11.72 8.42 -5.67
N GLU A 163 11.94 7.12 -5.69
CA GLU A 163 12.48 6.35 -6.80
C GLU A 163 11.40 5.40 -7.30
N ILE A 164 11.35 5.22 -8.62
CA ILE A 164 10.47 4.24 -9.25
C ILE A 164 11.32 3.49 -10.27
N GLU A 165 11.52 2.21 -10.05
CA GLU A 165 12.08 1.30 -11.05
C GLU A 165 10.92 0.67 -11.80
N LEU A 166 11.04 0.56 -13.13
CA LEU A 166 10.02 -0.08 -13.96
C LEU A 166 10.67 -1.20 -14.77
N THR A 167 10.02 -2.35 -14.81
CA THR A 167 10.39 -3.48 -15.68
C THR A 167 9.22 -3.79 -16.58
N SER A 168 9.41 -3.79 -17.90
CA SER A 168 8.34 -4.14 -18.83
C SER A 168 7.83 -5.56 -18.57
N ASP A 169 6.51 -5.70 -18.54
CA ASP A 169 5.80 -6.98 -18.34
C ASP A 169 5.67 -7.81 -19.64
N GLY A 170 5.98 -7.22 -20.80
CA GLY A 170 5.78 -7.80 -22.12
C GLY A 170 4.34 -7.74 -22.67
N SER A 171 3.37 -7.28 -21.88
CA SER A 171 1.97 -7.00 -22.27
C SER A 171 1.70 -5.52 -22.57
N GLY A 172 2.72 -4.67 -22.44
CA GLY A 172 2.62 -3.23 -22.66
C GLY A 172 2.38 -2.43 -21.37
N GLY A 173 2.45 -3.10 -20.22
CA GLY A 173 2.51 -2.53 -18.89
C GLY A 173 3.90 -2.62 -18.27
N PHE A 174 3.96 -2.41 -16.96
CA PHE A 174 5.20 -2.45 -16.18
C PHE A 174 4.97 -3.00 -14.77
N ASP A 175 5.89 -3.84 -14.31
CA ASP A 175 6.09 -4.08 -12.89
C ASP A 175 6.92 -2.91 -12.31
N ALA A 176 6.40 -2.27 -11.27
CA ALA A 176 7.03 -1.13 -10.61
C ALA A 176 7.51 -1.49 -9.21
N ALA A 177 8.75 -1.10 -8.89
CA ALA A 177 9.26 -1.09 -7.52
C ALA A 177 9.45 0.36 -7.07
N LEU A 178 8.74 0.76 -6.02
CA LEU A 178 8.73 2.13 -5.52
C LEU A 178 9.44 2.19 -4.18
N HIS A 179 10.36 3.14 -4.05
CA HIS A 179 11.10 3.40 -2.82
C HIS A 179 11.13 4.89 -2.54
N GLY A 180 11.29 5.26 -1.28
CA GLY A 180 11.47 6.65 -0.92
C GLY A 180 11.34 6.87 0.57
N ALA A 181 11.03 8.09 0.96
CA ALA A 181 10.86 8.44 2.36
C ALA A 181 9.56 9.19 2.60
N VAL A 182 8.94 8.90 3.74
CA VAL A 182 7.82 9.66 4.29
C VAL A 182 8.36 10.58 5.39
N PRO A 183 8.13 11.90 5.33
CA PRO A 183 8.45 12.79 6.45
C PRO A 183 7.79 12.28 7.75
N HIS A 184 8.56 12.22 8.84
CA HIS A 184 8.11 11.56 10.08
C HIS A 184 6.87 12.21 10.70
N ASP A 185 6.78 13.54 10.66
CA ASP A 185 5.60 14.29 11.12
C ASP A 185 4.36 13.96 10.29
N ALA A 186 4.49 13.95 8.96
CA ALA A 186 3.40 13.58 8.07
C ALA A 186 2.96 12.12 8.29
N LEU A 187 3.90 11.18 8.49
CA LEU A 187 3.56 9.79 8.72
C LEU A 187 2.80 9.60 10.04
N LEU A 188 3.19 10.30 11.11
CA LEU A 188 2.47 10.27 12.39
C LEU A 188 1.03 10.76 12.25
N ASP A 189 0.82 11.83 11.47
CA ASP A 189 -0.51 12.39 11.23
C ASP A 189 -1.40 11.39 10.49
N VAL A 190 -0.89 10.82 9.39
CA VAL A 190 -1.63 9.85 8.58
C VAL A 190 -1.92 8.57 9.36
N ALA A 191 -0.94 8.04 10.09
CA ALA A 191 -1.12 6.83 10.89
C ALA A 191 -2.17 7.02 11.99
N TYR A 192 -2.16 8.16 12.68
CA TYR A 192 -3.18 8.48 13.68
C TYR A 192 -4.58 8.53 13.06
N GLU A 193 -4.74 9.22 11.93
CA GLU A 193 -6.04 9.37 11.26
C GLU A 193 -6.59 8.03 10.77
N SER A 194 -5.77 7.22 10.11
CA SER A 194 -6.19 5.91 9.61
C SER A 194 -6.49 4.92 10.75
N ILE A 195 -5.68 4.88 11.82
CA ILE A 195 -5.94 4.01 12.98
C ILE A 195 -7.22 4.44 13.71
N ALA A 196 -7.43 5.74 13.88
CA ALA A 196 -8.66 6.26 14.50
C ALA A 196 -9.90 5.88 13.68
N GLN A 197 -9.80 5.92 12.34
CA GLN A 197 -10.88 5.48 11.45
C GLN A 197 -11.12 3.97 11.57
N MET A 198 -10.09 3.14 11.44
CA MET A 198 -10.17 1.68 11.58
C MET A 198 -10.89 1.28 12.87
N ILE A 199 -10.48 1.84 14.01
CA ILE A 199 -11.09 1.56 15.32
C ILE A 199 -12.53 2.08 15.40
N ALA A 200 -12.82 3.25 14.85
CA ALA A 200 -14.17 3.82 14.89
C ALA A 200 -15.16 3.02 14.03
N SER A 201 -14.69 2.49 12.90
CA SER A 201 -15.46 1.64 11.99
C SER A 201 -15.80 0.30 12.65
N ASN A 202 -14.85 -0.32 13.35
CA ASN A 202 -15.02 -1.67 13.89
C ASN A 202 -14.25 -1.94 15.20
N PRO A 203 -14.67 -1.32 16.32
CA PRO A 203 -13.88 -1.34 17.56
C PRO A 203 -13.76 -2.72 18.21
N ALA A 204 -14.67 -3.65 17.90
CA ALA A 204 -14.67 -5.00 18.48
C ALA A 204 -13.53 -5.88 17.94
N GLU A 205 -13.00 -5.53 16.76
CA GLU A 205 -12.06 -6.34 15.99
C GLU A 205 -10.61 -5.86 16.15
N HIS A 206 -10.42 -4.69 16.77
CA HIS A 206 -9.10 -4.14 17.10
C HIS A 206 -8.83 -4.04 18.62
N PRO A 207 -9.15 -5.04 19.46
CA PRO A 207 -9.04 -4.90 20.92
C PRO A 207 -7.59 -4.72 21.37
N ALA A 208 -6.62 -5.28 20.63
CA ALA A 208 -5.20 -5.18 20.95
C ALA A 208 -4.69 -3.74 20.78
N ILE A 209 -5.00 -3.09 19.65
CA ILE A 209 -4.56 -1.73 19.37
C ILE A 209 -5.29 -0.72 20.28
N VAL A 210 -6.57 -0.97 20.60
CA VAL A 210 -7.33 -0.15 21.55
C VAL A 210 -6.69 -0.19 22.92
N LEU A 211 -6.41 -1.39 23.45
CA LEU A 211 -5.75 -1.55 24.76
C LEU A 211 -4.33 -1.00 24.78
N LEU A 212 -3.64 -1.02 23.64
CA LEU A 212 -2.29 -0.48 23.49
C LEU A 212 -2.31 1.04 23.56
N LEU A 213 -3.24 1.69 22.86
CA LEU A 213 -3.24 3.13 22.64
C LEU A 213 -4.06 3.93 23.66
N ASP A 214 -5.11 3.36 24.24
CA ASP A 214 -5.94 3.99 25.27
C ASP A 214 -5.18 4.04 26.60
N ALA A 215 -4.52 5.18 26.86
CA ALA A 215 -3.70 5.36 28.05
C ALA A 215 -4.60 5.66 29.26
N PRO A 216 -4.09 5.59 30.51
CA PRO A 216 -4.88 6.02 31.66
C PRO A 216 -5.43 7.45 31.46
N PRO A 217 -6.75 7.65 31.58
CA PRO A 217 -7.69 6.91 32.42
C PRO A 217 -8.39 5.68 31.78
N ARG A 218 -8.09 5.34 30.53
CA ARG A 218 -8.77 4.30 29.75
C ARG A 218 -10.24 4.60 29.53
N ASP A 219 -10.48 5.73 28.87
CA ASP A 219 -11.83 6.24 28.64
C ASP A 219 -12.43 5.76 27.30
N GLY A 220 -11.69 4.92 26.57
CA GLY A 220 -12.13 4.35 25.30
C GLY A 220 -12.03 5.30 24.11
N LEU A 221 -11.36 6.44 24.26
CA LEU A 221 -11.07 7.38 23.18
C LEU A 221 -9.55 7.46 22.99
N ILE A 222 -9.07 7.13 21.79
CA ILE A 222 -7.65 7.31 21.47
C ILE A 222 -7.43 8.71 20.96
N THR A 223 -6.85 9.55 21.81
CA THR A 223 -6.44 10.90 21.43
C THR A 223 -5.09 10.90 20.72
N ARG A 224 -4.84 11.96 19.96
CA ARG A 224 -3.55 12.18 19.30
C ARG A 224 -2.38 12.20 20.29
N ASP A 225 -2.59 12.78 21.47
CA ASP A 225 -1.55 12.83 22.51
C ASP A 225 -1.22 11.43 23.03
N GLU A 226 -2.22 10.57 23.24
CA GLU A 226 -1.99 9.18 23.67
C GLU A 226 -1.27 8.37 22.61
N PHE A 227 -1.67 8.52 21.34
CA PHE A 227 -0.99 7.88 20.22
C PHE A 227 0.49 8.29 20.14
N GLN A 228 0.77 9.60 20.12
CA GLN A 228 2.13 10.12 19.92
C GLN A 228 3.05 9.90 21.12
N THR A 229 2.51 9.81 22.34
CA THR A 229 3.31 9.58 23.56
C THR A 229 3.44 8.10 23.91
N ASN A 230 2.78 7.21 23.17
CA ASN A 230 2.88 5.78 23.36
C ASN A 230 4.34 5.31 23.09
N PRO A 231 5.00 4.63 24.05
CA PRO A 231 6.39 4.19 23.88
C PRO A 231 6.59 3.20 22.73
N LEU A 232 5.59 2.35 22.43
CA LEU A 232 5.68 1.41 21.31
C LEU A 232 5.57 2.14 19.98
N ILE A 233 4.63 3.08 19.85
CA ILE A 233 4.48 3.92 18.65
C ILE A 233 5.75 4.74 18.41
N THR A 234 6.26 5.41 19.45
CA THR A 234 7.51 6.17 19.37
C THR A 234 8.69 5.29 18.91
N SER A 235 8.73 4.03 19.34
CA SER A 235 9.80 3.11 18.96
C SER A 235 9.63 2.55 17.54
N LEU A 236 8.40 2.20 17.14
CA LEU A 236 8.10 1.61 15.83
C LEU A 236 8.22 2.65 14.70
N MET A 237 7.82 3.89 14.98
CA MET A 237 7.84 5.01 14.04
C MET A 237 9.10 5.86 14.17
N ALA A 238 10.15 5.36 14.83
CA ALA A 238 11.41 6.09 14.92
C ALA A 238 11.99 6.32 13.51
N PRO A 239 12.40 7.55 13.16
CA PRO A 239 13.02 7.83 11.87
C PRO A 239 14.30 7.00 11.67
N ASP A 240 14.40 6.33 10.53
CA ASP A 240 15.64 5.69 10.08
C ASP A 240 16.45 6.59 9.13
N LEU A 241 15.81 7.62 8.56
CA LEU A 241 16.43 8.59 7.67
C LEU A 241 16.43 10.02 8.25
N VAL A 242 17.39 10.82 7.80
CA VAL A 242 17.42 12.27 8.03
C VAL A 242 17.52 13.02 6.70
N ILE A 243 16.49 13.77 6.35
CA ILE A 243 16.37 14.51 5.08
C ILE A 243 16.19 15.99 5.39
N GLY A 244 17.12 16.83 4.92
CA GLY A 244 17.04 18.28 5.19
C GLY A 244 17.10 18.65 6.67
N GLY A 245 17.60 17.76 7.53
CA GLY A 245 17.60 17.93 8.99
C GLY A 245 16.32 17.50 9.71
N GLN A 246 15.35 16.95 8.98
CA GLN A 246 14.12 16.38 9.53
C GLN A 246 14.16 14.85 9.46
N GLY A 247 13.57 14.18 10.44
CA GLY A 247 13.43 12.72 10.42
C GLY A 247 12.44 12.27 9.36
N ALA A 248 12.73 11.15 8.70
CA ALA A 248 11.83 10.50 7.77
C ALA A 248 11.91 8.98 7.95
N LEU A 249 10.86 8.27 7.52
CA LEU A 249 10.87 6.82 7.45
C LEU A 249 10.99 6.36 6.00
N SER A 250 11.90 5.44 5.73
CA SER A 250 11.98 4.78 4.42
C SER A 250 10.78 3.87 4.16
N PHE A 251 10.37 3.78 2.91
CA PHE A 251 9.36 2.83 2.45
C PHE A 251 9.80 2.14 1.17
N GLY A 252 9.22 0.97 0.93
CA GLY A 252 9.43 0.17 -0.26
C GLY A 252 8.25 -0.77 -0.51
N PHE A 253 7.68 -0.74 -1.72
CA PHE A 253 6.56 -1.59 -2.13
C PHE A 253 6.56 -1.82 -3.65
N ARG A 254 5.70 -2.73 -4.12
CA ARG A 254 5.51 -2.98 -5.56
C ARG A 254 4.14 -2.56 -6.04
N ALA A 255 4.06 -2.23 -7.32
CA ALA A 255 2.81 -2.00 -8.02
C ALA A 255 2.90 -2.58 -9.42
N HIS A 256 1.75 -2.93 -10.00
CA HIS A 256 1.67 -3.23 -11.43
C HIS A 256 0.95 -2.10 -12.16
N LEU A 257 1.46 -1.78 -13.35
CA LEU A 257 1.01 -0.67 -14.18
C LEU A 257 0.43 -1.20 -15.49
N SER A 258 -0.86 -0.97 -15.73
CA SER A 258 -1.48 -1.29 -17.02
C SER A 258 -1.66 -0.05 -17.90
N PRO A 259 -1.45 -0.16 -19.23
CA PRO A 259 -1.68 0.96 -20.14
C PRO A 259 -3.16 1.32 -20.18
N CYS A 260 -3.48 2.61 -20.12
CA CYS A 260 -4.86 3.05 -20.32
C CYS A 260 -5.22 2.93 -21.80
N ALA A 261 -6.34 2.27 -22.11
CA ALA A 261 -6.84 2.25 -23.49
C ALA A 261 -7.06 3.69 -23.97
N GLU A 262 -6.33 4.10 -25.01
CA GLU A 262 -6.42 5.43 -25.64
C GLU A 262 -6.14 6.64 -24.72
N GLY A 263 -5.36 6.46 -23.65
CA GLY A 263 -4.90 7.58 -22.81
C GLY A 263 -5.97 8.20 -21.91
N ARG A 264 -7.07 7.48 -21.64
CA ARG A 264 -8.08 7.87 -20.64
C ARG A 264 -8.11 6.81 -19.54
N CYS A 265 -7.60 7.17 -18.38
CA CYS A 265 -7.64 6.31 -17.19
C CYS A 265 -8.88 6.55 -16.32
N ASN A 266 -9.81 7.39 -16.82
CA ASN A 266 -11.07 7.68 -16.17
C ASN A 266 -12.15 6.98 -16.99
N GLU A 267 -12.29 5.67 -16.78
CA GLU A 267 -13.62 5.08 -16.80
C GLU A 267 -14.49 5.86 -15.79
N PRO A 268 -15.79 6.04 -16.02
CA PRO A 268 -16.67 6.62 -15.01
C PRO A 268 -16.45 5.84 -13.72
N VAL A 269 -16.16 6.51 -12.61
CA VAL A 269 -16.11 5.88 -11.27
C VAL A 269 -17.38 5.03 -11.19
N ALA A 270 -17.23 3.72 -11.08
CA ALA A 270 -18.38 2.83 -10.98
C ALA A 270 -19.20 3.34 -9.79
N SER A 271 -20.53 3.43 -9.95
CA SER A 271 -21.46 3.98 -8.94
C SER A 271 -21.05 3.58 -7.53
N CYS A 272 -20.73 2.29 -7.41
CA CYS A 272 -20.25 1.57 -6.24
C CYS A 272 -19.18 2.26 -5.37
N TYR A 273 -18.55 3.38 -5.73
CA TYR A 273 -17.42 3.91 -4.98
C TYR A 273 -17.26 5.44 -5.08
N ASP A 274 -18.31 6.14 -5.51
CA ASP A 274 -18.27 7.59 -5.75
C ASP A 274 -18.67 8.43 -4.51
N ARG A 275 -18.91 7.76 -3.38
CA ARG A 275 -19.37 8.31 -2.09
C ARG A 275 -20.76 8.91 -2.17
N VAL A 276 -21.54 8.52 -3.17
CA VAL A 276 -22.93 8.91 -3.36
C VAL A 276 -23.75 7.64 -3.42
N LEU A 277 -24.89 7.62 -2.72
CA LEU A 277 -25.85 6.54 -2.89
C LEU A 277 -26.50 6.67 -4.28
N ASP A 278 -25.97 5.98 -5.27
CA ASP A 278 -26.50 5.96 -6.63
C ASP A 278 -26.48 4.56 -7.27
N GLY A 279 -26.69 4.46 -8.58
CA GLY A 279 -26.78 3.16 -9.25
C GLY A 279 -27.87 2.23 -8.67
N ASP A 280 -27.49 0.99 -8.37
CA ASP A 280 -28.32 -0.02 -7.68
C ASP A 280 -27.84 -0.35 -6.26
N GLU A 281 -27.05 0.53 -5.66
CA GLU A 281 -26.53 0.40 -4.30
C GLU A 281 -27.63 0.32 -3.24
N ALA A 282 -27.34 -0.43 -2.17
CA ALA A 282 -28.19 -0.54 -1.00
C ALA A 282 -27.74 0.39 0.15
N HIS A 283 -26.47 0.74 0.20
CA HIS A 283 -25.87 1.77 1.04
C HIS A 283 -24.82 2.52 0.23
N VAL A 284 -24.40 3.72 0.64
CA VAL A 284 -23.40 4.50 -0.10
C VAL A 284 -22.22 3.60 -0.42
N ASP A 285 -21.93 3.45 -1.71
CA ASP A 285 -20.83 2.65 -2.23
C ASP A 285 -20.95 1.13 -1.98
N CYS A 286 -22.11 0.53 -1.68
CA CYS A 286 -22.19 -0.95 -1.53
C CYS A 286 -23.60 -1.52 -1.71
N GLY A 287 -23.68 -2.84 -1.91
CA GLY A 287 -24.92 -3.58 -2.15
C GLY A 287 -25.37 -3.54 -3.61
N GLY A 288 -26.41 -4.31 -3.96
CA GLY A 288 -26.85 -4.43 -5.35
C GLY A 288 -25.83 -5.14 -6.25
N SER A 289 -25.36 -4.45 -7.29
CA SER A 289 -24.28 -4.94 -8.16
C SER A 289 -22.88 -4.70 -7.62
N CYS A 290 -22.77 -3.93 -6.53
CA CYS A 290 -21.55 -3.64 -5.80
C CYS A 290 -21.20 -4.77 -4.82
N TRP A 291 -20.10 -4.63 -4.06
CA TRP A 291 -19.76 -5.61 -3.03
C TRP A 291 -20.77 -5.57 -1.88
N GLY A 292 -20.79 -6.65 -1.10
CA GLY A 292 -21.66 -6.74 0.06
C GLY A 292 -21.29 -5.68 1.10
N CYS A 293 -22.27 -4.95 1.57
CA CYS A 293 -22.11 -3.96 2.62
C CYS A 293 -21.74 -4.59 3.98
N LEU A 294 -20.96 -3.84 4.74
CA LEU A 294 -20.60 -4.17 6.12
C LEU A 294 -21.79 -4.13 7.07
N ALA A 295 -21.64 -4.75 8.24
CA ALA A 295 -22.63 -4.74 9.30
C ALA A 295 -23.06 -3.31 9.68
N GLY A 296 -24.36 -3.09 9.87
CA GLY A 296 -24.91 -1.77 10.17
C GLY A 296 -25.26 -0.91 8.95
N ALA A 297 -24.77 -1.25 7.76
CA ALA A 297 -25.16 -0.60 6.51
C ALA A 297 -26.61 -0.95 6.12
N THR A 298 -27.23 -0.07 5.34
CA THR A 298 -28.57 -0.32 4.81
C THR A 298 -28.55 -1.41 3.75
N CYS A 299 -29.54 -2.28 3.77
CA CYS A 299 -29.66 -3.37 2.80
C CYS A 299 -31.12 -3.60 2.42
N THR A 300 -31.33 -4.13 1.21
CA THR A 300 -32.66 -4.54 0.73
C THR A 300 -32.77 -6.06 0.65
N THR A 301 -31.67 -6.74 0.36
CA THR A 301 -31.58 -8.19 0.18
C THR A 301 -30.36 -8.74 0.90
N ALA A 302 -30.36 -10.05 1.18
CA ALA A 302 -29.22 -10.73 1.77
C ALA A 302 -27.93 -10.50 0.98
N THR A 303 -27.98 -10.52 -0.35
CA THR A 303 -26.80 -10.33 -1.20
C THR A 303 -26.21 -8.93 -1.13
N ASP A 304 -26.95 -7.95 -0.61
CA ASP A 304 -26.42 -6.61 -0.41
C ASP A 304 -25.47 -6.56 0.78
N CYS A 305 -25.37 -7.61 1.60
CA CYS A 305 -24.52 -7.67 2.78
C CYS A 305 -23.38 -8.66 2.55
N GLU A 306 -22.19 -8.33 3.03
CA GLU A 306 -21.07 -9.27 3.05
C GLU A 306 -21.44 -10.54 3.82
N SER A 307 -22.12 -10.35 4.96
CA SER A 307 -22.57 -11.44 5.83
C SER A 307 -23.72 -12.28 5.32
N ARG A 308 -24.27 -11.90 4.16
CA ARG A 308 -25.53 -12.39 3.62
C ARG A 308 -26.72 -12.36 4.59
N ASP A 309 -26.64 -11.55 5.64
CA ASP A 309 -27.69 -11.37 6.64
C ASP A 309 -28.25 -9.95 6.53
N CYS A 310 -29.32 -9.78 5.73
CA CYS A 310 -30.08 -8.54 5.71
C CYS A 310 -31.33 -8.67 6.56
N THR A 311 -31.24 -8.25 7.82
CA THR A 311 -32.34 -8.36 8.80
C THR A 311 -32.81 -6.98 9.24
N GLY A 312 -34.09 -6.68 9.01
CA GLY A 312 -34.66 -5.37 9.37
C GLY A 312 -34.19 -4.22 8.47
N GLY A 313 -33.69 -4.52 7.26
CA GLY A 313 -33.15 -3.53 6.33
C GLY A 313 -31.74 -3.06 6.68
N VAL A 314 -31.04 -3.79 7.55
CA VAL A 314 -29.68 -3.51 7.98
C VAL A 314 -28.86 -4.79 7.91
N CYS A 315 -27.62 -4.69 7.45
CA CYS A 315 -26.69 -5.81 7.42
C CYS A 315 -26.33 -6.25 8.84
N GLY A 316 -26.46 -7.56 9.10
CA GLY A 316 -26.04 -8.20 10.33
C GLY A 316 -24.52 -8.37 10.40
N PRO A 317 -23.97 -8.57 11.60
CA PRO A 317 -22.55 -8.87 11.77
C PRO A 317 -22.15 -10.19 11.06
N PRO A 318 -20.88 -10.31 10.61
CA PRO A 318 -20.33 -11.57 10.10
C PRO A 318 -20.46 -12.69 11.14
N ARG A 319 -20.50 -13.94 10.69
CA ARG A 319 -20.69 -15.11 11.56
C ARG A 319 -19.91 -16.31 11.06
N CYS A 320 -19.15 -16.89 11.97
CA CYS A 320 -18.35 -18.12 11.82
C CYS A 320 -19.13 -19.42 11.59
N ASP A 321 -20.39 -19.35 11.16
CA ASP A 321 -21.27 -20.49 10.93
C ASP A 321 -22.38 -20.22 9.90
N ASN A 322 -22.21 -19.20 9.04
CA ASN A 322 -23.23 -18.78 8.07
C ASN A 322 -22.99 -19.30 6.64
N GLY A 323 -21.89 -20.04 6.39
CA GLY A 323 -21.58 -20.61 5.08
C GLY A 323 -21.02 -19.60 4.08
N VAL A 324 -20.56 -18.44 4.54
CA VAL A 324 -20.01 -17.36 3.73
C VAL A 324 -18.68 -16.95 4.32
N ARG A 325 -17.63 -16.87 3.49
CA ARG A 325 -16.38 -16.27 3.91
C ARG A 325 -16.58 -14.76 4.05
N ASP A 326 -16.73 -14.28 5.27
CA ASP A 326 -16.95 -12.88 5.62
C ASP A 326 -16.12 -12.46 6.84
N GLY A 327 -16.01 -11.15 7.07
CA GLY A 327 -15.28 -10.60 8.23
C GLY A 327 -13.84 -11.12 8.29
N PHE A 328 -13.48 -11.73 9.43
CA PHE A 328 -12.10 -12.19 9.71
C PHE A 328 -11.91 -13.69 9.47
N GLU A 329 -12.77 -14.30 8.66
CA GLU A 329 -12.64 -15.70 8.28
C GLU A 329 -11.48 -15.95 7.33
N THR A 330 -10.56 -16.81 7.78
CA THR A 330 -9.43 -17.23 6.97
C THR A 330 -9.88 -18.09 5.79
N ASP A 331 -10.90 -18.92 5.99
CA ASP A 331 -11.69 -19.60 4.97
C ASP A 331 -13.14 -19.76 5.49
N VAL A 332 -14.08 -20.18 4.65
CA VAL A 332 -15.52 -20.23 4.99
C VAL A 332 -15.76 -20.90 6.36
N ASP A 333 -16.38 -20.15 7.28
CA ASP A 333 -16.73 -20.50 8.65
C ASP A 333 -15.55 -20.95 9.53
N CYS A 334 -14.32 -20.50 9.23
CA CYS A 334 -13.15 -20.90 10.00
C CYS A 334 -12.02 -19.87 9.98
N GLY A 335 -11.11 -20.04 10.92
CA GLY A 335 -9.95 -19.17 11.11
C GLY A 335 -9.72 -18.89 12.58
N LYS A 336 -8.58 -18.29 12.87
CA LYS A 336 -8.20 -17.92 14.23
C LYS A 336 -9.24 -17.00 14.89
N ALA A 337 -9.78 -16.03 14.14
CA ALA A 337 -10.81 -15.10 14.60
C ALA A 337 -12.11 -15.82 15.00
N CYS A 338 -12.44 -16.92 14.32
CA CYS A 338 -13.62 -17.72 14.61
C CYS A 338 -13.47 -18.68 15.80
N GLY A 339 -12.25 -18.85 16.33
CA GLY A 339 -11.96 -19.86 17.35
C GLY A 339 -12.15 -21.31 16.87
N VAL A 340 -12.43 -21.49 15.58
CA VAL A 340 -12.57 -22.77 14.89
C VAL A 340 -11.51 -22.81 13.80
N GLY A 341 -10.47 -23.61 14.02
CA GLY A 341 -9.40 -23.73 13.05
C GLY A 341 -9.89 -24.35 11.73
N CYS A 342 -9.39 -23.82 10.62
CA CYS A 342 -9.63 -24.30 9.27
C CYS A 342 -9.06 -25.70 9.06
N ALA A 343 -9.80 -26.51 8.29
CA ALA A 343 -9.45 -27.88 7.96
C ALA A 343 -8.32 -27.94 6.92
N THR A 344 -7.68 -29.09 6.80
CA THR A 344 -6.62 -29.32 5.79
C THR A 344 -7.11 -28.97 4.38
N GLY A 345 -6.35 -28.15 3.66
CA GLY A 345 -6.65 -27.66 2.32
C GLY A 345 -7.46 -26.36 2.28
N GLN A 346 -8.01 -25.91 3.42
CA GLN A 346 -8.59 -24.56 3.54
C GLN A 346 -7.49 -23.51 3.68
N ARG A 347 -7.81 -22.27 3.34
CA ARG A 347 -6.89 -21.12 3.36
C ARG A 347 -6.39 -20.83 4.77
N CYS A 348 -5.14 -20.37 4.87
CA CYS A 348 -4.53 -19.90 6.10
C CYS A 348 -3.54 -18.76 5.84
N TYR A 349 -3.34 -17.90 6.83
CA TYR A 349 -2.24 -16.93 6.87
C TYR A 349 -1.14 -17.40 7.81
N ASP A 350 -1.53 -17.94 8.97
CA ASP A 350 -0.62 -18.46 9.96
C ASP A 350 -1.08 -19.81 10.54
N ALA A 351 -0.19 -20.43 11.33
CA ALA A 351 -0.44 -21.72 11.96
C ALA A 351 -1.74 -21.74 12.79
N GLY A 352 -2.06 -20.65 13.48
CA GLY A 352 -3.23 -20.47 14.34
C GLY A 352 -4.56 -20.47 13.60
N ASP A 353 -4.57 -20.23 12.30
CA ASP A 353 -5.78 -20.39 11.48
C ASP A 353 -6.18 -21.84 11.31
N CYS A 354 -5.24 -22.77 11.44
CA CYS A 354 -5.44 -24.17 11.11
C CYS A 354 -5.80 -25.01 12.33
N ALA A 355 -6.75 -25.92 12.17
CA ALA A 355 -7.12 -26.89 13.21
C ALA A 355 -5.91 -27.73 13.69
N HIS A 356 -4.92 -27.93 12.82
CA HIS A 356 -3.70 -28.68 13.10
C HIS A 356 -2.46 -27.81 13.31
N GLY A 357 -2.59 -26.49 13.41
CA GLY A 357 -1.47 -25.62 13.76
C GLY A 357 -0.41 -25.50 12.66
N THR A 358 -0.72 -25.84 11.42
CA THR A 358 0.25 -25.86 10.32
C THR A 358 -0.33 -25.17 9.09
N CYS A 359 0.21 -23.99 8.81
CA CYS A 359 -0.01 -23.27 7.57
C CYS A 359 1.23 -23.40 6.67
N GLY A 360 1.04 -23.61 5.37
CA GLY A 360 2.17 -23.69 4.46
C GLY A 360 1.78 -23.64 2.99
N PRO A 361 2.77 -23.67 2.08
CA PRO A 361 2.60 -23.29 0.69
C PRO A 361 1.42 -23.98 0.04
N CYS A 362 0.57 -23.20 -0.61
CA CYS A 362 -0.62 -23.69 -1.29
C CYS A 362 -0.29 -24.84 -2.25
N ASN A 363 -1.05 -25.93 -2.18
CA ASN A 363 -0.94 -27.01 -3.15
C ASN A 363 -1.79 -26.68 -4.39
N PRO A 364 -1.20 -26.43 -5.57
CA PRO A 364 -1.93 -25.97 -6.77
C PRO A 364 -2.92 -27.00 -7.35
N ARG A 365 -3.15 -28.13 -6.67
CA ARG A 365 -4.19 -29.12 -6.99
C ARG A 365 -5.48 -28.93 -6.19
N VAL A 366 -5.54 -27.97 -5.28
CA VAL A 366 -6.70 -27.68 -4.44
C VAL A 366 -7.37 -26.40 -4.94
N SER A 367 -8.69 -26.39 -5.10
CA SER A 367 -9.46 -25.25 -5.62
C SER A 367 -9.39 -23.99 -4.75
N SER A 368 -8.91 -24.09 -3.51
CA SER A 368 -8.66 -22.94 -2.63
C SER A 368 -7.42 -22.12 -3.06
N CYS A 369 -6.57 -22.70 -3.92
CA CYS A 369 -5.27 -22.16 -4.35
C CYS A 369 -5.29 -21.38 -5.67
N ASP A 370 -6.46 -21.15 -6.27
CA ASP A 370 -6.56 -20.64 -7.65
C ASP A 370 -6.06 -19.18 -7.84
N ASP A 371 -5.65 -18.49 -6.78
CA ASP A 371 -5.26 -17.07 -6.82
C ASP A 371 -3.87 -16.74 -6.27
N PHE A 372 -3.01 -17.75 -6.01
CA PHE A 372 -1.60 -17.63 -5.54
C PHE A 372 -1.33 -16.76 -4.28
N LYS A 373 -2.36 -16.16 -3.65
CA LYS A 373 -2.21 -15.20 -2.53
C LYS A 373 -2.23 -15.82 -1.12
N PHE A 374 -2.62 -17.08 -0.97
CA PHE A 374 -2.85 -17.69 0.35
C PHE A 374 -2.16 -19.05 0.50
N ASP A 375 -1.64 -19.33 1.70
CA ASP A 375 -1.19 -20.66 2.10
C ASP A 375 -2.40 -21.55 2.46
N THR A 376 -2.17 -22.85 2.67
CA THR A 376 -3.24 -23.81 3.05
C THR A 376 -2.90 -24.59 4.30
N CYS A 377 -3.92 -24.88 5.10
CA CYS A 377 -3.81 -25.72 6.25
C CYS A 377 -3.37 -27.13 5.87
N ARG A 378 -2.43 -27.70 6.64
CA ARG A 378 -1.88 -29.03 6.39
C ARG A 378 -2.24 -30.03 7.48
#